data_AF-A0A662VQZ7-F1
#
_entry.id   AF-A0A662VQZ7-F1
#
_cell.length_a   1.000
_cell.length_b   1.000
_cell.length_c   1.000
_cell.angle_alpha   90.00
_cell.angle_beta   90.00
_cell.angle_gamma   90.00
#
_symmetry.space_group_name_H-M   'P 1'
#
loop_
_entity.id
_entity.type
_entity.pdbx_description
1 polymer ?
#
loop_
_entity_poly.entity_id
_entity_poly.type
_entity_poly.pdbx_seq_one_letter_code
_entity_poly.pdbx_strand_id
1 'polypeptide(L)'
;MVVNYFEVRQKIALALKNSGFRVKSPFKLPLGWIDVAAFKKESIGIDVCIANPSSSFKRLLSYPFKHRIIVDLTDKNLDESNATNFIIFEGLDDLQRYIEETFNSKVDFEIDIPKEYLEFSKYFKNYGDDVKLRGVLDALIFMYMSKEILEEKADDYYFKALKSLMPILKEFNLVVSSSKGIKPKFHLAYLSFSGMKIAKSALIDRIMEKEKMLENLISKFGEKNVYIIFTAIQRDMGLRCEDLKHKSDMSFQNLLLRMRSINMHSIIKRIASYRYAQTPLSIFCYILTYVALYDMAVEIMELLEHSGLASRVPVYSPYGIRLGEKYSVPAEVVDFVLKLSNAEMDEDLVNEVVVLSLLLKTRLDEIEILQNIGIPIEKINKIKDLLIERGLVIENGLKDSYENFLKVRIAKACESVLYDFFKQ
;
A
#
# COMPACT_ATOMS: atom_id res chain seq x y z
N MET A 1 25.83 8.99 2.59
CA MET A 1 25.26 8.13 3.65
C MET A 1 23.77 8.12 3.37
N VAL A 2 23.13 6.97 3.13
CA VAL A 2 21.69 6.97 2.80
C VAL A 2 20.96 7.50 4.02
N VAL A 3 20.34 8.67 3.88
CA VAL A 3 19.56 9.29 4.94
C VAL A 3 18.36 8.37 5.20
N ASN A 4 18.21 7.90 6.45
CA ASN A 4 17.11 7.00 6.79
C ASN A 4 15.77 7.73 6.63
N TYR A 5 15.04 7.39 5.57
CA TYR A 5 13.73 7.94 5.25
C TYR A 5 12.76 7.95 6.45
N PHE A 6 12.69 6.83 7.18
CA PHE A 6 11.77 6.71 8.32
C PHE A 6 12.19 7.59 9.49
N GLU A 7 13.50 7.81 9.65
CA GLU A 7 14.04 8.69 10.66
C GLU A 7 13.72 10.15 10.34
N VAL A 8 14.00 10.61 9.12
CA VAL A 8 13.66 11.98 8.68
C VAL A 8 12.17 12.26 8.86
N ARG A 9 11.33 11.32 8.42
CA ARG A 9 9.88 11.41 8.57
C ARG A 9 9.46 11.59 10.03
N GLN A 10 10.02 10.78 10.93
CA GLN A 10 9.73 10.85 12.36
C GLN A 10 10.23 12.16 12.99
N LYS A 11 11.41 12.66 12.58
CA LYS A 11 11.94 13.97 13.00
C LYS A 11 10.98 15.08 12.61
N ILE A 12 10.54 15.10 11.35
CA ILE A 12 9.57 16.09 10.85
C ILE A 12 8.30 16.06 11.69
N ALA A 13 7.71 14.88 11.88
CA ALA A 13 6.45 14.74 12.59
C ALA A 13 6.55 15.16 14.06
N LEU A 14 7.64 14.79 14.75
CA LEU A 14 7.87 15.09 16.16
C LEU A 14 8.18 16.57 16.37
N ALA A 15 9.06 17.14 15.54
CA ALA A 15 9.42 18.55 15.58
C ALA A 15 8.21 19.46 15.38
N LEU A 16 7.42 19.22 14.33
CA LEU A 16 6.20 19.98 14.08
C LEU A 16 5.21 19.86 15.24
N LYS A 17 5.07 18.67 15.83
CA LYS A 17 4.19 18.46 17.00
C LYS A 17 4.68 19.25 18.22
N ASN A 18 5.99 19.26 18.48
CA ASN A 18 6.60 20.02 19.57
C ASN A 18 6.44 21.54 19.37
N SER A 19 6.40 21.99 18.12
CA SER A 19 6.15 23.38 17.72
C SER A 19 4.67 23.75 17.61
N GLY A 20 3.76 22.92 18.14
CA GLY A 20 2.34 23.22 18.26
C GLY A 20 1.49 22.94 17.01
N PHE A 21 2.04 22.28 15.99
CA PHE A 21 1.25 21.83 14.85
C PHE A 21 0.40 20.62 15.24
N ARG A 22 -0.79 20.51 14.63
CA ARG A 22 -1.57 19.27 14.65
C ARG A 22 -1.03 18.34 13.58
N VAL A 23 -0.27 17.33 13.97
CA VAL A 23 0.40 16.41 13.06
C VAL A 23 -0.29 15.04 13.02
N LYS A 24 -0.43 14.48 11.83
CA LYS A 24 -0.80 13.08 11.59
C LYS A 24 0.21 12.44 10.65
N SER A 25 0.96 11.46 11.17
CA SER A 25 2.02 10.74 10.48
C SER A 25 1.98 9.25 10.87
N PRO A 26 1.88 8.31 9.90
CA PRO A 26 1.49 8.51 8.51
C PRO A 26 0.03 8.98 8.35
N PHE A 27 -0.24 9.79 7.33
CA PHE A 27 -1.58 10.02 6.80
C PHE A 27 -1.80 9.17 5.54
N LYS A 28 -2.80 8.27 5.57
CA LYS A 28 -3.16 7.45 4.40
C LYS A 28 -3.92 8.28 3.38
N LEU A 29 -3.38 8.36 2.17
CA LEU A 29 -4.00 8.89 0.96
C LEU A 29 -4.48 7.76 0.04
N PRO A 30 -5.27 8.07 -1.00
CA PRO A 30 -5.63 7.07 -2.00
C PRO A 30 -4.43 6.47 -2.76
N LEU A 31 -3.31 7.20 -2.83
CA LEU A 31 -2.08 6.80 -3.54
C LEU A 31 -0.85 6.70 -2.61
N GLY A 32 -1.02 6.25 -1.38
CA GLY A 32 0.09 5.93 -0.47
C GLY A 32 0.00 6.68 0.85
N TRP A 33 1.16 7.05 1.41
CA TRP A 33 1.22 7.77 2.68
C TRP A 33 2.10 9.00 2.59
N ILE A 34 1.69 10.04 3.29
CA ILE A 34 2.48 11.26 3.50
C ILE A 34 2.36 11.67 4.97
N ASP A 35 3.00 12.77 5.35
CA ASP A 35 2.71 13.42 6.62
C ASP A 35 1.82 14.63 6.40
N VAL A 36 0.91 14.86 7.34
CA VAL A 36 0.03 16.02 7.31
C VAL A 36 0.21 16.81 8.58
N ALA A 37 0.38 18.12 8.43
CA ALA A 37 0.40 19.07 9.51
C ALA A 37 -0.66 20.15 9.27
N ALA A 38 -1.26 20.63 10.35
CA ALA A 38 -2.16 21.77 10.31
C ALA A 38 -1.76 22.79 11.37
N PHE A 39 -1.71 24.06 10.95
CA PHE A 39 -1.44 25.19 11.83
C PHE A 39 -2.42 26.31 11.51
N LYS A 40 -3.22 26.71 12.50
CA LYS A 40 -4.33 27.65 12.33
C LYS A 40 -5.28 27.18 11.20
N LYS A 41 -5.34 27.90 10.07
CA LYS A 41 -6.18 27.58 8.90
C LYS A 41 -5.37 27.00 7.72
N GLU A 42 -4.08 26.74 7.92
CA GLU A 42 -3.20 26.26 6.87
C GLU A 42 -3.04 24.74 6.97
N SER A 43 -3.22 24.06 5.83
CA SER A 43 -3.03 22.62 5.68
C SER A 43 -1.75 22.35 4.90
N ILE A 44 -0.91 21.50 5.45
CA ILE A 44 0.41 21.18 4.92
C ILE A 44 0.46 19.68 4.65
N GLY A 45 0.70 19.30 3.40
CA GLY A 45 1.09 17.95 3.03
C GLY A 45 2.61 17.92 2.84
N ILE A 46 3.28 17.02 3.55
CA ILE A 46 4.74 16.85 3.49
C ILE A 46 5.03 15.45 3.03
N ASP A 47 5.80 15.32 1.95
CA ASP A 47 6.32 14.05 1.49
C ASP A 47 7.84 14.04 1.47
N VAL A 48 8.45 12.91 1.81
CA VAL A 48 9.92 12.75 1.77
C VAL A 48 10.27 11.91 0.55
N CYS A 49 10.99 12.49 -0.40
CA CYS A 49 11.42 11.84 -1.63
C CYS A 49 12.76 11.13 -1.42
N ILE A 50 12.88 9.88 -1.88
CA ILE A 50 14.12 9.09 -1.80
C ILE A 50 14.56 8.48 -3.13
N ALA A 51 13.77 8.64 -4.20
CA ALA A 51 14.16 8.13 -5.51
C ALA A 51 13.54 8.93 -6.66
N ASN A 52 12.21 9.04 -6.69
CA ASN A 52 11.49 9.69 -7.78
C ASN A 52 10.47 10.73 -7.29
N PRO A 53 10.73 12.04 -7.51
CA PRO A 53 9.84 13.12 -7.12
C PRO A 53 8.45 13.09 -7.78
N SER A 54 8.33 12.52 -8.99
CA SER A 54 7.03 12.37 -9.67
C SER A 54 6.05 11.51 -8.87
N SER A 55 6.56 10.54 -8.11
CA SER A 55 5.76 9.72 -7.19
C SER A 55 5.20 10.58 -6.03
N SER A 56 5.99 11.53 -5.54
CA SER A 56 5.60 12.47 -4.47
C SER A 56 4.56 13.49 -4.95
N PHE A 57 4.71 14.01 -6.19
CA PHE A 57 3.71 14.91 -6.79
C PHE A 57 2.34 14.24 -6.86
N LYS A 58 2.25 13.00 -7.37
CA LYS A 58 0.99 12.23 -7.45
C LYS A 58 0.31 12.07 -6.09
N ARG A 59 1.08 11.80 -5.03
CA ARG A 59 0.56 11.70 -3.66
C ARG A 59 0.00 13.04 -3.18
N LEU A 60 0.78 14.10 -3.26
CA LEU A 60 0.41 15.42 -2.77
C LEU A 60 -0.73 16.09 -3.57
N LEU A 61 -0.94 15.68 -4.83
CA LEU A 61 -2.09 16.12 -5.65
C LEU A 61 -3.37 15.34 -5.34
N SER A 62 -3.28 14.14 -4.76
CA SER A 62 -4.46 13.34 -4.42
C SER A 62 -5.31 13.91 -3.27
N TYR A 63 -4.90 15.05 -2.71
CA TYR A 63 -5.62 15.74 -1.63
C TYR A 63 -5.39 17.27 -1.70
N PRO A 64 -6.39 18.10 -1.32
CA PRO A 64 -6.31 19.56 -1.43
C PRO A 64 -5.52 20.21 -0.27
N PHE A 65 -4.21 20.05 -0.24
CA PHE A 65 -3.33 20.80 0.66
C PHE A 65 -3.10 22.22 0.16
N LYS A 66 -3.01 23.19 1.07
CA LYS A 66 -2.60 24.55 0.73
C LYS A 66 -1.09 24.65 0.49
N HIS A 67 -0.31 23.98 1.34
CA HIS A 67 1.14 23.86 1.18
C HIS A 67 1.48 22.41 0.83
N ARG A 68 2.16 22.21 -0.30
CA ARG A 68 2.63 20.90 -0.76
C ARG A 68 4.15 20.89 -0.72
N ILE A 69 4.70 20.25 0.30
CA ILE A 69 6.12 20.26 0.59
C ILE A 69 6.72 18.91 0.22
N ILE A 70 7.86 18.93 -0.47
CA ILE A 70 8.70 17.77 -0.73
C ILE A 70 10.05 18.02 -0.08
N VAL A 71 10.43 17.12 0.82
CA VAL A 71 11.80 17.04 1.33
C VAL A 71 12.52 16.03 0.45
N ASP A 72 13.37 16.53 -0.45
CA ASP A 72 14.13 15.69 -1.36
C ASP A 72 15.42 15.22 -0.71
N LEU A 73 15.51 13.91 -0.48
CA LEU A 73 16.72 13.25 0.02
C LEU A 73 17.53 12.62 -1.12
N THR A 74 17.20 12.93 -2.38
CA THR A 74 17.96 12.46 -3.54
C THR A 74 19.11 13.41 -3.86
N ASP A 75 20.24 12.87 -4.31
CA ASP A 75 21.38 13.65 -4.81
C ASP A 75 21.13 14.25 -6.22
N LYS A 76 19.87 14.33 -6.68
CA LYS A 76 19.53 14.71 -8.05
C LYS A 76 18.87 16.09 -8.06
N ASN A 77 19.41 16.99 -8.86
CA ASN A 77 18.74 18.27 -9.15
C ASN A 77 17.38 18.01 -9.79
N LEU A 78 16.36 18.53 -9.12
CA LEU A 78 14.98 18.41 -9.51
C LEU A 78 14.67 19.34 -10.69
N ASP A 79 14.02 18.81 -11.73
CA ASP A 79 13.59 19.61 -12.87
C ASP A 79 12.38 20.48 -12.44
N GLU A 80 12.65 21.76 -12.18
CA GLU A 80 11.70 22.75 -11.62
C GLU A 80 10.48 23.01 -12.51
N SER A 81 10.49 22.55 -13.76
CA SER A 81 9.44 22.78 -14.75
C SER A 81 8.06 22.22 -14.35
N ASN A 82 8.00 21.21 -13.48
CA ASN A 82 6.75 20.66 -12.92
C ASN A 82 6.39 21.20 -11.51
N ALA A 83 7.21 22.08 -10.93
CA ALA A 83 7.16 22.45 -9.51
C ALA A 83 6.29 23.66 -9.16
N THR A 84 5.54 24.25 -10.11
CA THR A 84 4.81 25.52 -9.89
C THR A 84 3.80 25.53 -8.72
N ASN A 85 3.40 24.36 -8.21
CA ASN A 85 2.51 24.21 -7.05
C ASN A 85 3.15 23.46 -5.84
N PHE A 86 4.46 23.25 -5.87
CA PHE A 86 5.20 22.48 -4.86
C PHE A 86 6.36 23.30 -4.31
N ILE A 87 6.66 23.05 -3.03
CA ILE A 87 7.78 23.65 -2.33
C ILE A 87 8.76 22.53 -2.04
N ILE A 88 9.97 22.63 -2.60
CA ILE A 88 10.94 21.55 -2.62
C ILE A 88 12.15 22.00 -1.81
N PHE A 89 12.59 21.15 -0.89
CA PHE A 89 13.73 21.39 -0.01
C PHE A 89 14.73 20.25 -0.11
N GLU A 90 16.03 20.56 -0.21
CA GLU A 90 17.11 19.57 -0.26
C GLU A 90 17.48 19.03 1.14
N GLY A 91 16.91 19.62 2.19
CA GLY A 91 17.21 19.23 3.57
C GLY A 91 16.23 19.78 4.59
N LEU A 92 16.43 19.37 5.84
CA LEU A 92 15.61 19.79 6.98
C LEU A 92 15.85 21.25 7.37
N ASP A 93 17.05 21.80 7.09
CA ASP A 93 17.38 23.20 7.41
C ASP A 93 16.56 24.18 6.58
N ASP A 94 16.36 23.90 5.29
CA ASP A 94 15.52 24.72 4.41
C ASP A 94 14.05 24.63 4.81
N LEU A 95 13.59 23.42 5.14
CA LEU A 95 12.26 23.22 5.69
C LEU A 95 12.08 24.01 6.99
N GLN A 96 13.07 24.03 7.87
CA GLN A 96 13.01 24.75 9.13
C GLN A 96 12.82 26.25 8.91
N ARG A 97 13.68 26.85 8.08
CA ARG A 97 13.59 28.26 7.70
C ARG A 97 12.23 28.60 7.13
N TYR A 98 11.74 27.78 6.19
CA TYR A 98 10.42 27.98 5.60
C TYR A 98 9.29 27.94 6.64
N ILE A 99 9.32 26.98 7.57
CA ILE A 99 8.27 26.86 8.58
C ILE A 99 8.31 28.06 9.54
N GLU A 100 9.51 28.47 9.96
CA GLU A 100 9.71 29.62 10.84
C GLU A 100 9.23 30.91 10.19
N GLU A 101 9.60 31.17 8.93
CA GLU A 101 9.21 32.37 8.19
C GLU A 101 7.71 32.39 7.85
N THR A 102 7.16 31.27 7.39
CA THR A 102 5.78 31.20 6.89
C THR A 102 4.76 31.15 8.02
N PHE A 103 5.06 30.42 9.11
CA PHE A 103 4.10 30.17 10.18
C PHE A 103 4.41 30.92 11.47
N ASN A 104 5.55 31.61 11.55
CA ASN A 104 6.05 32.27 12.75
C ASN A 104 6.07 31.30 13.95
N SER A 105 6.58 30.09 13.71
CA SER A 105 6.68 29.02 14.70
C SER A 105 8.09 28.46 14.69
N LYS A 106 8.76 28.48 15.86
CA LYS A 106 10.11 27.93 16.01
C LYS A 106 10.05 26.42 15.93
N VAL A 107 10.80 25.82 15.01
CA VAL A 107 10.89 24.37 14.83
C VAL A 107 12.33 23.95 14.98
N ASP A 108 12.54 22.81 15.64
CA ASP A 108 13.86 22.22 15.80
C ASP A 108 13.79 20.77 15.29
N PHE A 109 14.54 20.47 14.24
CA PHE A 109 14.61 19.12 13.69
C PHE A 109 15.77 18.28 14.26
N GLU A 110 16.63 18.86 15.12
CA GLU A 110 17.69 18.15 15.85
C GLU A 110 17.11 17.37 17.04
N ILE A 111 16.18 16.45 16.76
CA ILE A 111 15.51 15.64 17.77
C ILE A 111 15.97 14.19 17.70
N ASP A 112 16.34 13.64 18.86
CA ASP A 112 16.60 12.22 19.02
C ASP A 112 15.30 11.41 18.90
N ILE A 113 15.29 10.45 17.98
CA ILE A 113 14.17 9.51 17.84
C ILE A 113 14.41 8.32 18.77
N PRO A 114 13.50 8.07 19.73
CA PRO A 114 13.62 6.91 20.59
C PRO A 114 13.45 5.63 19.74
N LYS A 115 14.45 4.75 19.78
CA LYS A 115 14.38 3.41 19.18
C LYS A 115 13.84 2.42 20.20
N GLU A 116 12.52 2.29 20.29
CA GLU A 116 11.87 1.52 21.36
C GLU A 116 12.30 0.05 21.41
N TYR A 117 12.63 -0.57 20.27
CA TYR A 117 13.10 -1.95 20.28
C TYR A 117 14.50 -2.09 20.88
N LEU A 118 15.37 -1.07 20.79
CA LEU A 118 16.70 -1.09 21.42
C LEU A 118 16.59 -0.95 22.93
N GLU A 119 15.70 -0.09 23.41
CA GLU A 119 15.40 0.05 24.84
C GLU A 119 14.82 -1.25 25.39
N PHE A 120 13.83 -1.83 24.70
CA PHE A 120 13.28 -3.14 25.05
C PHE A 120 14.35 -4.23 25.03
N SER A 121 15.22 -4.24 24.01
CA SER A 121 16.31 -5.22 23.93
C SER A 121 17.24 -5.14 25.15
N LYS A 122 17.66 -3.93 25.56
CA LYS A 122 18.48 -3.75 26.76
C LYS A 122 17.77 -4.28 28.02
N TYR A 123 16.49 -3.97 28.17
CA TYR A 123 15.69 -4.46 29.30
C TYR A 123 15.56 -5.99 29.30
N PHE A 124 15.28 -6.59 28.14
CA PHE A 124 15.10 -8.04 27.99
C PHE A 124 16.39 -8.83 28.23
N LYS A 125 17.54 -8.31 27.76
CA LYS A 125 18.86 -8.95 28.00
C LYS A 125 19.23 -9.00 29.48
N ASN A 126 18.86 -7.98 30.26
CA ASN A 126 19.05 -7.99 31.71
C ASN A 126 18.23 -9.10 32.41
N TYR A 127 17.26 -9.70 31.72
CA TYR A 127 16.44 -10.81 32.20
C TYR A 127 17.05 -12.20 31.88
N GLY A 128 18.20 -12.26 31.17
CA GLY A 128 19.04 -13.46 31.07
C GLY A 128 18.76 -14.43 29.91
N ASP A 129 18.01 -14.03 28.87
CA ASP A 129 17.64 -14.92 27.76
C ASP A 129 17.92 -14.33 26.37
N ASP A 130 19.18 -14.00 26.10
CA ASP A 130 19.65 -13.44 24.81
C ASP A 130 19.25 -14.29 23.60
N VAL A 131 19.15 -15.61 23.78
CA VAL A 131 18.81 -16.57 22.71
C VAL A 131 17.36 -16.38 22.24
N LYS A 132 16.44 -15.98 23.13
CA LYS A 132 15.03 -15.78 22.78
C LYS A 132 14.69 -14.38 22.24
N LEU A 133 15.53 -13.37 22.46
CA LEU A 133 15.23 -11.98 22.07
C LEU A 133 14.89 -11.87 20.58
N ARG A 134 15.67 -12.51 19.70
CA ARG A 134 15.42 -12.50 18.25
C ARG A 134 14.06 -13.11 17.91
N GLY A 135 13.75 -14.27 18.50
CA GLY A 135 12.45 -14.92 18.32
C GLY A 135 11.29 -14.05 18.78
N VAL A 136 11.44 -13.35 19.91
CA VAL A 136 10.46 -12.39 20.43
C VAL A 136 10.24 -11.24 19.45
N LEU A 137 11.31 -10.61 18.95
CA LEU A 137 11.19 -9.53 17.96
C LEU A 137 10.55 -10.01 16.65
N ASP A 138 10.91 -11.19 16.17
CA ASP A 138 10.30 -11.81 14.98
C ASP A 138 8.81 -12.11 15.19
N ALA A 139 8.43 -12.59 16.37
CA ALA A 139 7.03 -12.83 16.72
C ALA A 139 6.23 -11.53 16.78
N LEU A 140 6.79 -10.46 17.36
CA LEU A 140 6.17 -9.14 17.41
C LEU A 140 5.95 -8.57 15.99
N ILE A 141 6.98 -8.65 15.14
CA ILE A 141 6.90 -8.22 13.74
C ILE A 141 5.86 -9.05 12.97
N PHE A 142 5.85 -10.38 13.15
CA PHE A 142 4.85 -11.25 12.55
C PHE A 142 3.42 -10.91 12.99
N MET A 143 3.20 -10.68 14.28
CA MET A 143 1.88 -10.27 14.81
C MET A 143 1.49 -8.88 14.32
N TYR A 144 2.45 -7.96 14.15
CA TYR A 144 2.22 -6.65 13.57
C TYR A 144 1.70 -6.74 12.12
N MET A 145 2.31 -7.61 11.31
CA MET A 145 1.85 -7.88 9.94
C MET A 145 0.49 -8.59 9.92
N SER A 146 0.28 -9.56 10.81
CA SER A 146 -0.93 -10.37 10.87
C SER A 146 -2.13 -9.62 11.43
N LYS A 147 -1.90 -8.60 12.25
CA LYS A 147 -2.86 -7.79 13.03
C LYS A 147 -3.62 -8.56 14.12
N GLU A 148 -4.16 -9.72 13.78
CA GLU A 148 -4.88 -10.59 14.70
C GLU A 148 -4.48 -12.06 14.49
N ILE A 149 -4.33 -12.78 15.60
CA ILE A 149 -3.98 -14.20 15.61
C ILE A 149 -5.06 -14.97 16.34
N LEU A 150 -5.58 -16.02 15.72
CA LEU A 150 -6.47 -16.99 16.36
C LEU A 150 -5.61 -17.95 17.20
N GLU A 151 -5.65 -17.81 18.52
CA GLU A 151 -4.74 -18.53 19.42
C GLU A 151 -4.91 -20.05 19.32
N GLU A 152 -6.15 -20.52 19.21
CA GLU A 152 -6.46 -21.95 19.06
C GLU A 152 -5.93 -22.56 17.76
N LYS A 153 -5.62 -21.70 16.77
CA LYS A 153 -5.08 -22.07 15.47
C LYS A 153 -3.66 -21.54 15.27
N ALA A 154 -2.92 -21.25 16.35
CA ALA A 154 -1.53 -20.77 16.26
C ALA A 154 -0.64 -21.69 15.39
N ASP A 155 -0.92 -23.01 15.39
CA ASP A 155 -0.20 -23.99 14.57
C ASP A 155 -0.49 -23.89 13.06
N ASP A 156 -1.60 -23.24 12.65
CA ASP A 156 -1.96 -23.07 11.23
C ASP A 156 -1.19 -21.91 10.57
N TYR A 157 -0.57 -21.04 11.37
CA TYR A 157 0.23 -19.92 10.87
C TYR A 157 1.60 -20.38 10.38
N TYR A 158 2.19 -19.63 9.45
CA TYR A 158 3.52 -19.93 8.91
C TYR A 158 4.62 -19.83 9.98
N PHE A 159 4.52 -18.82 10.87
CA PHE A 159 5.48 -18.62 11.97
C PHE A 159 5.24 -19.58 13.14
N LYS A 160 5.72 -20.83 13.02
CA LYS A 160 5.49 -21.90 14.00
C LYS A 160 5.97 -21.60 15.42
N ALA A 161 7.01 -20.76 15.57
CA ALA A 161 7.52 -20.36 16.87
C ALA A 161 6.56 -19.46 17.67
N LEU A 162 5.50 -18.94 17.05
CA LEU A 162 4.53 -18.06 17.72
C LEU A 162 3.94 -18.68 18.99
N LYS A 163 3.55 -19.96 18.91
CA LYS A 163 2.84 -20.65 19.99
C LYS A 163 3.71 -20.76 21.25
N SER A 164 4.99 -21.05 21.10
CA SER A 164 5.92 -21.16 22.22
C SER A 164 6.33 -19.79 22.78
N LEU A 165 6.30 -18.74 21.96
CA LEU A 165 6.65 -17.38 22.39
C LEU A 165 5.47 -16.59 22.97
N MET A 166 4.23 -16.99 22.68
CA MET A 166 3.02 -16.30 23.14
C MET A 166 2.96 -16.08 24.66
N PRO A 167 3.32 -17.05 25.54
CA PRO A 167 3.34 -16.82 26.99
C PRO A 167 4.30 -15.70 27.40
N ILE A 168 5.50 -15.68 26.82
CA ILE A 168 6.51 -14.63 27.08
C ILE A 168 5.97 -13.27 26.62
N LEU A 169 5.39 -13.20 25.42
CA LEU A 169 4.82 -11.95 24.90
C LEU A 169 3.71 -11.39 25.82
N LYS A 170 2.91 -12.26 26.44
CA LYS A 170 1.87 -11.87 27.41
C LYS A 170 2.48 -11.44 28.75
N GLU A 171 3.50 -12.15 29.25
CA GLU A 171 4.21 -11.81 30.49
C GLU A 171 4.80 -10.39 30.44
N PHE A 172 5.38 -10.01 29.31
CA PHE A 172 5.91 -8.65 29.08
C PHE A 172 4.83 -7.62 28.69
N ASN A 173 3.54 -7.96 28.74
CA ASN A 173 2.41 -7.11 28.34
C ASN A 173 2.51 -6.56 26.90
N LEU A 174 3.17 -7.31 26.01
CA LEU A 174 3.33 -6.95 24.60
C LEU A 174 2.16 -7.45 23.74
N VAL A 175 1.44 -8.46 24.23
CA VAL A 175 0.27 -9.06 23.58
C VAL A 175 -0.91 -9.11 24.54
N VAL A 176 -2.09 -8.84 24.02
CA VAL A 176 -3.37 -8.93 24.74
C VAL A 176 -4.29 -9.90 24.00
N SER A 177 -5.09 -10.65 24.74
CA SER A 177 -6.07 -11.59 24.22
C SER A 177 -7.48 -11.07 24.45
N SER A 178 -8.35 -11.22 23.45
CA SER A 178 -9.79 -10.97 23.59
C SER A 178 -10.58 -12.17 23.10
N SER A 179 -11.59 -12.57 23.88
CA SER A 179 -12.55 -13.59 23.47
C SER A 179 -13.60 -12.97 22.54
N LYS A 180 -13.78 -13.54 21.35
CA LYS A 180 -14.87 -13.21 20.41
C LYS A 180 -15.78 -14.42 20.16
N GLY A 181 -16.96 -14.15 19.61
CA GLY A 181 -17.95 -15.17 19.24
C GLY A 181 -19.01 -15.44 20.30
N ILE A 182 -20.18 -15.93 19.86
CA ILE A 182 -21.32 -16.24 20.74
C ILE A 182 -21.20 -17.67 21.29
N LYS A 183 -20.86 -18.66 20.44
CA LYS A 183 -20.52 -20.07 20.78
C LYS A 183 -20.07 -20.84 19.51
N PRO A 184 -18.94 -21.58 19.52
CA PRO A 184 -17.90 -21.57 20.54
C PRO A 184 -17.20 -20.21 20.59
N LYS A 185 -16.77 -19.79 21.79
CA LYS A 185 -15.90 -18.62 21.94
C LYS A 185 -14.50 -18.99 21.45
N PHE A 186 -13.85 -18.05 20.79
CA PHE A 186 -12.47 -18.19 20.34
C PHE A 186 -11.64 -16.97 20.77
N HIS A 187 -10.33 -17.14 20.91
CA HIS A 187 -9.42 -16.12 21.42
C HIS A 187 -8.61 -15.52 20.29
N LEU A 188 -8.69 -14.19 20.17
CA LEU A 188 -7.84 -13.43 19.28
C LEU A 188 -6.76 -12.72 20.09
N ALA A 189 -5.51 -12.97 19.73
CA ALA A 189 -4.36 -12.23 20.23
C ALA A 189 -4.03 -11.05 19.30
N TYR A 190 -3.72 -9.92 19.90
CA TYR A 190 -3.27 -8.70 19.22
C TYR A 190 -2.16 -8.04 20.01
N LEU A 191 -1.32 -7.25 19.33
CA LEU A 191 -0.29 -6.47 20.00
C LEU A 191 -0.90 -5.40 20.90
N SER A 192 -0.33 -5.22 22.09
CA SER A 192 -0.58 -4.04 22.91
C SER A 192 0.02 -2.80 22.24
N PHE A 193 -0.27 -1.61 22.76
CA PHE A 193 0.33 -0.37 22.23
C PHE A 193 1.86 -0.40 22.31
N SER A 194 2.42 -0.90 23.41
CA SER A 194 3.87 -1.08 23.58
C SER A 194 4.43 -2.12 22.62
N GLY A 195 3.76 -3.28 22.49
CA GLY A 195 4.16 -4.32 21.54
C GLY A 195 4.15 -3.82 20.09
N MET A 196 3.16 -3.02 19.72
CA MET A 196 3.06 -2.39 18.40
C MET A 196 4.20 -1.42 18.13
N LYS A 197 4.57 -0.57 19.11
CA LYS A 197 5.71 0.35 18.98
C LYS A 197 7.03 -0.39 18.77
N ILE A 198 7.31 -1.39 19.60
CA ILE A 198 8.52 -2.21 19.51
C ILE A 198 8.56 -2.94 18.16
N ALA A 199 7.46 -3.57 17.75
CA ALA A 199 7.36 -4.27 16.47
C ALA A 199 7.62 -3.33 15.28
N LYS A 200 7.00 -2.14 15.29
CA LYS A 200 7.18 -1.14 14.24
C LYS A 200 8.63 -0.63 14.18
N SER A 201 9.20 -0.29 15.33
CA SER A 201 10.59 0.18 15.45
C SER A 201 11.59 -0.86 14.93
N ALA A 202 11.41 -2.14 15.31
CA ALA A 202 12.22 -3.25 14.83
C ALA A 202 12.01 -3.56 13.32
N LEU A 203 10.77 -3.42 12.82
CA LEU A 203 10.46 -3.58 11.40
C LEU A 203 11.14 -2.50 10.55
N ILE A 204 11.14 -1.24 11.00
CA ILE A 204 11.78 -0.13 10.27
C ILE A 204 13.27 -0.40 10.11
N ASP A 205 13.97 -0.76 11.20
CA ASP A 205 15.41 -1.07 11.12
C ASP A 205 15.65 -2.28 10.19
N ARG A 206 14.78 -3.31 10.22
CA ARG A 206 14.82 -4.43 9.27
C ARG A 206 14.63 -4.02 7.82
N ILE A 207 13.73 -3.07 7.53
CA ILE A 207 13.54 -2.56 6.16
C ILE A 207 14.84 -1.90 5.68
N MET A 208 15.46 -1.07 6.53
CA MET A 208 16.73 -0.41 6.19
C MET A 208 17.87 -1.40 6.00
N GLU A 209 17.97 -2.45 6.83
CA GLU A 209 18.94 -3.55 6.64
C GLU A 209 18.73 -4.31 5.31
N LYS A 210 17.51 -4.28 4.76
CA LYS A 210 17.11 -4.99 3.54
C LYS A 210 16.92 -4.06 2.34
N GLU A 211 17.33 -2.80 2.43
CA GLU A 211 17.17 -1.80 1.38
C GLU A 211 17.69 -2.30 0.02
N LYS A 212 18.95 -2.74 -0.04
CA LYS A 212 19.55 -3.29 -1.27
C LYS A 212 18.79 -4.49 -1.85
N MET A 213 18.17 -5.31 -1.00
CA MET A 213 17.35 -6.43 -1.47
C MET A 213 16.07 -5.91 -2.12
N LEU A 214 15.44 -4.88 -1.55
CA LEU A 214 14.26 -4.24 -2.12
C LEU A 214 14.57 -3.52 -3.44
N GLU A 215 15.72 -2.84 -3.54
CA GLU A 215 16.20 -2.25 -4.80
C GLU A 215 16.42 -3.33 -5.87
N ASN A 216 17.05 -4.45 -5.50
CA ASN A 216 17.26 -5.59 -6.40
C ASN A 216 15.95 -6.27 -6.82
N LEU A 217 14.95 -6.28 -5.95
CA LEU A 217 13.61 -6.76 -6.28
C LEU A 217 12.97 -5.85 -7.34
N ILE A 218 13.05 -4.54 -7.16
CA ILE A 218 12.54 -3.55 -8.10
C ILE A 218 13.21 -3.68 -9.46
N SER A 219 14.54 -3.81 -9.50
CA SER A 219 15.26 -3.99 -10.76
C SER A 219 14.96 -5.34 -11.44
N LYS A 220 14.84 -6.43 -10.66
CA LYS A 220 14.52 -7.77 -11.18
C LYS A 220 13.14 -7.84 -11.85
N PHE A 221 12.10 -7.30 -11.21
CA PHE A 221 10.73 -7.41 -11.70
C PHE A 221 10.27 -6.21 -12.54
N GLY A 222 11.09 -5.17 -12.59
CA GLY A 222 10.83 -3.92 -13.30
C GLY A 222 10.06 -2.92 -12.45
N GLU A 223 10.54 -1.68 -12.43
CA GLU A 223 10.00 -0.58 -11.61
C GLU A 223 8.50 -0.38 -11.81
N LYS A 224 8.05 -0.35 -13.07
CA LYS A 224 6.64 -0.15 -13.42
C LYS A 224 5.74 -1.26 -12.86
N ASN A 225 6.18 -2.52 -12.95
CA ASN A 225 5.38 -3.68 -12.47
C ASN A 225 5.29 -3.69 -10.95
N VAL A 226 6.41 -3.42 -10.28
CA VAL A 226 6.43 -3.33 -8.81
C VAL A 226 5.53 -2.18 -8.35
N TYR A 227 5.58 -1.02 -9.01
CA TYR A 227 4.68 0.08 -8.71
C TYR A 227 3.20 -0.31 -8.87
N ILE A 228 2.83 -1.00 -9.97
CA ILE A 228 1.46 -1.50 -10.20
C ILE A 228 1.02 -2.42 -9.06
N ILE A 229 1.83 -3.43 -8.74
CA ILE A 229 1.53 -4.44 -7.73
C ILE A 229 1.38 -3.81 -6.34
N PHE A 230 2.31 -2.94 -5.95
CA PHE A 230 2.26 -2.28 -4.66
C PHE A 230 1.12 -1.27 -4.54
N THR A 231 0.79 -0.58 -5.63
CA THR A 231 -0.37 0.32 -5.72
C THR A 231 -1.67 -0.47 -5.58
N ALA A 232 -1.73 -1.72 -6.05
CA ALA A 232 -2.90 -2.59 -5.88
C ALA A 232 -3.09 -3.09 -4.44
N ILE A 233 -2.01 -3.50 -3.76
CA ILE A 233 -2.09 -4.12 -2.42
C ILE A 233 -2.13 -3.10 -1.28
N GLN A 234 -1.76 -1.84 -1.51
CA GLN A 234 -1.78 -0.77 -0.47
C GLN A 234 -3.15 -0.62 0.22
N ARG A 235 -4.23 -0.98 -0.49
CA ARG A 235 -5.60 -0.94 0.02
C ARG A 235 -5.78 -1.95 1.15
N ASP A 236 -5.49 -3.21 0.85
CA ASP A 236 -5.77 -4.36 1.71
C ASP A 236 -4.58 -4.73 2.62
N MET A 237 -3.44 -4.04 2.45
CA MET A 237 -2.17 -4.36 3.08
C MET A 237 -1.78 -5.81 2.82
N GLY A 238 -1.96 -6.24 1.56
CA GLY A 238 -1.72 -7.63 1.20
C GLY A 238 -2.29 -8.08 -0.14
N LEU A 239 -1.80 -9.21 -0.59
CA LEU A 239 -2.24 -9.94 -1.78
C LEU A 239 -3.04 -11.17 -1.33
N ARG A 240 -4.26 -11.36 -1.83
CA ARG A 240 -5.03 -12.57 -1.54
C ARG A 240 -4.49 -13.73 -2.36
N CYS A 241 -4.29 -14.88 -1.72
CA CYS A 241 -3.92 -16.11 -2.40
C CYS A 241 -5.18 -16.68 -3.09
N GLU A 242 -5.20 -16.60 -4.41
CA GLU A 242 -6.16 -17.26 -5.27
C GLU A 242 -5.54 -18.50 -5.93
N ASP A 243 -6.36 -19.53 -6.13
CA ASP A 243 -6.00 -20.73 -6.92
C ASP A 243 -6.08 -20.42 -8.43
N LEU A 244 -5.34 -19.42 -8.86
CA LEU A 244 -5.20 -19.08 -10.26
C LEU A 244 -4.03 -19.88 -10.85
N LYS A 245 -4.31 -20.94 -11.60
CA LYS A 245 -3.29 -21.65 -12.38
C LYS A 245 -2.95 -20.83 -13.62
N HIS A 246 -1.81 -20.15 -13.61
CA HIS A 246 -1.34 -19.39 -14.75
C HIS A 246 -0.11 -20.03 -15.40
N LYS A 247 -0.03 -19.95 -16.74
CA LYS A 247 1.17 -20.29 -17.52
C LYS A 247 1.96 -19.01 -17.72
N SER A 248 3.28 -19.04 -17.53
CA SER A 248 4.19 -17.89 -17.46
C SER A 248 4.22 -16.97 -18.69
N ASP A 249 3.73 -17.40 -19.86
CA ASP A 249 3.79 -16.60 -21.09
C ASP A 249 2.70 -15.51 -21.14
N MET A 250 3.11 -14.28 -21.42
CA MET A 250 2.35 -13.02 -21.32
C MET A 250 1.99 -12.39 -22.68
N SER A 251 2.12 -13.14 -23.79
CA SER A 251 1.66 -12.66 -25.11
C SER A 251 0.18 -12.21 -25.08
N PHE A 252 -0.24 -11.31 -25.98
CA PHE A 252 -1.64 -10.86 -26.07
C PHE A 252 -2.63 -12.03 -26.21
N GLN A 253 -2.27 -13.07 -26.96
CA GLN A 253 -3.07 -14.29 -27.07
C GLN A 253 -3.18 -15.01 -25.73
N ASN A 254 -2.10 -15.09 -24.96
CA ASN A 254 -2.12 -15.68 -23.62
C ASN A 254 -2.88 -14.81 -22.61
N LEU A 255 -2.79 -13.48 -22.68
CA LEU A 255 -3.61 -12.56 -21.88
C LEU A 255 -5.09 -12.74 -22.17
N LEU A 256 -5.49 -12.85 -23.44
CA LEU A 256 -6.87 -13.14 -23.82
C LEU A 256 -7.33 -14.52 -23.30
N LEU A 257 -6.48 -15.55 -23.40
CA LEU A 257 -6.78 -16.88 -22.86
C LEU A 257 -6.93 -16.85 -21.34
N ARG A 258 -6.07 -16.11 -20.63
CA ARG A 258 -6.16 -15.90 -19.18
C ARG A 258 -7.48 -15.20 -18.82
N MET A 259 -7.81 -14.12 -19.53
CA MET A 259 -9.04 -13.35 -19.32
C MET A 259 -10.32 -14.17 -19.49
N ARG A 260 -10.32 -15.24 -20.29
CA ARG A 260 -11.46 -16.17 -20.36
C ARG A 260 -11.73 -16.87 -19.04
N SER A 261 -10.69 -17.25 -18.30
CA SER A 261 -10.79 -17.99 -17.03
C SER A 261 -11.07 -17.08 -15.83
N ILE A 262 -10.80 -15.78 -15.95
CA ILE A 262 -10.94 -14.84 -14.85
C ILE A 262 -12.41 -14.47 -14.64
N ASN A 263 -12.87 -14.62 -13.39
CA ASN A 263 -14.17 -14.14 -12.96
C ASN A 263 -14.10 -12.63 -12.67
N MET A 264 -14.37 -11.82 -13.70
CA MET A 264 -14.37 -10.36 -13.61
C MET A 264 -15.32 -9.84 -12.52
N HIS A 265 -16.49 -10.47 -12.35
CA HIS A 265 -17.46 -10.10 -11.32
C HIS A 265 -16.87 -10.21 -9.91
N SER A 266 -16.05 -11.22 -9.63
CA SER A 266 -15.37 -11.38 -8.34
C SER A 266 -14.39 -10.22 -8.07
N ILE A 267 -13.55 -9.89 -9.05
CA ILE A 267 -12.57 -8.79 -8.96
C ILE A 267 -13.30 -7.45 -8.75
N ILE A 268 -14.33 -7.17 -9.56
CA ILE A 268 -15.09 -5.92 -9.51
C ILE A 268 -15.94 -5.80 -8.24
N LYS A 269 -16.51 -6.91 -7.76
CA LYS A 269 -17.25 -6.91 -6.50
C LYS A 269 -16.37 -6.45 -5.35
N ARG A 270 -15.09 -6.86 -5.33
CA ARG A 270 -14.10 -6.42 -4.36
C ARG A 270 -13.73 -4.96 -4.53
N ILE A 271 -13.54 -4.47 -5.76
CA ILE A 271 -13.27 -3.03 -5.99
C ILE A 271 -14.41 -2.19 -5.39
N ALA A 272 -15.64 -2.48 -5.81
CA ALA A 272 -16.82 -1.67 -5.49
C ALA A 272 -17.44 -1.94 -4.10
N SER A 273 -16.86 -2.82 -3.28
CA SER A 273 -17.25 -2.93 -1.86
C SER A 273 -16.61 -1.83 -0.98
N TYR A 274 -15.62 -1.09 -1.50
CA TYR A 274 -14.89 -0.06 -0.76
C TYR A 274 -15.24 1.33 -1.32
N ARG A 275 -16.41 1.84 -0.93
CA ARG A 275 -17.10 2.96 -1.59
C ARG A 275 -16.43 4.35 -1.52
N TYR A 276 -15.37 4.59 -0.73
CA TYR A 276 -15.01 5.97 -0.35
C TYR A 276 -13.51 6.36 -0.31
N ALA A 277 -12.59 5.60 -0.90
CA ALA A 277 -11.16 5.98 -0.92
C ALA A 277 -10.36 5.32 -2.06
N GLN A 278 -10.88 5.37 -3.28
CA GLN A 278 -10.20 4.80 -4.45
C GLN A 278 -10.01 5.86 -5.53
N THR A 279 -8.87 5.80 -6.21
CA THR A 279 -8.59 6.58 -7.42
C THR A 279 -8.71 5.66 -8.62
N PRO A 280 -8.92 6.20 -9.84
CA PRO A 280 -8.99 5.38 -11.04
C PRO A 280 -7.68 4.58 -11.21
N LEU A 281 -6.53 5.20 -10.89
CA LEU A 281 -5.23 4.55 -10.89
C LEU A 281 -5.16 3.34 -9.95
N SER A 282 -5.62 3.45 -8.69
CA SER A 282 -5.54 2.31 -7.76
C SER A 282 -6.46 1.16 -8.15
N ILE A 283 -7.63 1.48 -8.73
CA ILE A 283 -8.55 0.47 -9.30
C ILE A 283 -7.91 -0.22 -10.50
N PHE A 284 -7.32 0.56 -11.40
CA PHE A 284 -6.65 0.04 -12.59
C PHE A 284 -5.48 -0.87 -12.22
N CYS A 285 -4.61 -0.44 -11.31
CA CYS A 285 -3.51 -1.28 -10.80
C CYS A 285 -4.01 -2.57 -10.15
N TYR A 286 -5.13 -2.52 -9.41
CA TYR A 286 -5.77 -3.70 -8.85
C TYR A 286 -6.22 -4.69 -9.93
N ILE A 287 -6.87 -4.21 -10.98
CA ILE A 287 -7.28 -5.05 -12.12
C ILE A 287 -6.03 -5.66 -12.77
N LEU A 288 -5.04 -4.87 -13.14
CA LEU A 288 -3.81 -5.35 -13.78
C LEU A 288 -3.07 -6.40 -12.95
N THR A 289 -2.99 -6.19 -11.63
CA THR A 289 -2.31 -7.11 -10.73
C THR A 289 -2.97 -8.48 -10.71
N TYR A 290 -4.29 -8.56 -10.57
CA TYR A 290 -5.00 -9.85 -10.51
C TYR A 290 -5.23 -10.49 -11.89
N VAL A 291 -5.16 -9.71 -12.96
CA VAL A 291 -5.39 -10.20 -14.33
C VAL A 291 -4.11 -10.67 -15.01
N ALA A 292 -3.05 -9.88 -14.90
CA ALA A 292 -1.84 -10.03 -15.68
C ALA A 292 -0.63 -10.34 -14.79
N LEU A 293 -0.43 -9.58 -13.71
CA LEU A 293 0.79 -9.65 -12.90
C LEU A 293 0.67 -10.54 -11.65
N TYR A 294 -0.33 -11.43 -11.59
CA TYR A 294 -0.63 -12.14 -10.34
C TYR A 294 0.50 -13.08 -9.92
N ASP A 295 1.06 -13.87 -10.85
CA ASP A 295 2.19 -14.76 -10.55
C ASP A 295 3.42 -13.99 -10.09
N MET A 296 3.70 -12.86 -10.76
CA MET A 296 4.79 -11.97 -10.39
C MET A 296 4.56 -11.37 -8.99
N ALA A 297 3.31 -10.99 -8.68
CA ALA A 297 2.95 -10.51 -7.37
C ALA A 297 3.16 -11.59 -6.30
N VAL A 298 2.79 -12.85 -6.57
CA VAL A 298 3.06 -13.98 -5.65
C VAL A 298 4.56 -14.17 -5.45
N GLU A 299 5.37 -14.21 -6.51
CA GLU A 299 6.84 -14.36 -6.40
C GLU A 299 7.47 -13.23 -5.57
N ILE A 300 7.02 -11.99 -5.78
CA ILE A 300 7.43 -10.84 -4.98
C ILE A 300 7.04 -11.02 -3.51
N MET A 301 5.80 -11.43 -3.23
CA MET A 301 5.34 -11.64 -1.85
C MET A 301 6.12 -12.75 -1.14
N GLU A 302 6.47 -13.82 -1.86
CA GLU A 302 7.30 -14.91 -1.33
C GLU A 302 8.71 -14.40 -0.99
N LEU A 303 9.34 -13.59 -1.84
CA LEU A 303 10.65 -13.00 -1.54
C LEU A 303 10.61 -12.08 -0.30
N LEU A 304 9.54 -11.31 -0.15
CA LEU A 304 9.33 -10.46 1.03
C LEU A 304 9.08 -11.31 2.28
N GLU A 305 8.35 -12.42 2.17
CA GLU A 305 8.11 -13.36 3.28
C GLU A 305 9.42 -14.01 3.76
N HIS A 306 10.25 -14.51 2.85
CA HIS A 306 11.57 -15.05 3.18
C HIS A 306 12.49 -14.02 3.85
N SER A 307 12.27 -12.74 3.57
CA SER A 307 13.03 -11.63 4.15
C SER A 307 12.44 -11.10 5.46
N GLY A 308 11.30 -11.63 5.91
CA GLY A 308 10.60 -11.17 7.11
C GLY A 308 9.92 -9.80 6.96
N LEU A 309 9.58 -9.41 5.73
CA LEU A 309 8.90 -8.15 5.37
C LEU A 309 7.44 -8.37 4.93
N ALA A 310 7.03 -9.61 4.72
CA ALA A 310 5.65 -10.02 4.51
C ALA A 310 5.39 -11.32 5.28
N SER A 311 4.14 -11.74 5.38
CA SER A 311 3.82 -13.06 5.92
C SER A 311 2.53 -13.62 5.33
N ARG A 312 2.53 -14.91 4.98
CA ARG A 312 1.33 -15.63 4.56
C ARG A 312 0.48 -15.96 5.79
N VAL A 313 -0.72 -15.39 5.83
CA VAL A 313 -1.64 -15.49 6.96
C VAL A 313 -2.99 -16.09 6.53
N PRO A 314 -3.55 -17.02 7.32
CA PRO A 314 -4.92 -17.48 7.12
C PRO A 314 -5.90 -16.33 7.37
N VAL A 315 -6.92 -16.23 6.52
CA VAL A 315 -8.03 -15.28 6.67
C VAL A 315 -9.21 -16.02 7.27
N TYR A 316 -9.71 -15.52 8.40
CA TYR A 316 -10.88 -16.08 9.07
C TYR A 316 -12.09 -15.15 8.93
N SER A 317 -13.28 -15.74 8.90
CA SER A 317 -14.54 -15.01 9.02
C SER A 317 -14.71 -14.47 10.44
N PRO A 318 -15.67 -13.54 10.68
CA PRO A 318 -16.04 -13.13 12.04
C PRO A 318 -16.48 -14.27 12.97
N TYR A 319 -16.72 -15.46 12.41
CA TYR A 319 -17.12 -16.68 13.14
C TYR A 319 -15.98 -17.70 13.27
N GLY A 320 -14.74 -17.34 12.91
CA GLY A 320 -13.57 -18.23 12.99
C GLY A 320 -13.47 -19.27 11.87
N ILE A 321 -14.27 -19.15 10.81
CA ILE A 321 -14.23 -20.06 9.65
C ILE A 321 -13.12 -19.60 8.70
N ARG A 322 -12.19 -20.49 8.33
CA ARG A 322 -11.13 -20.17 7.37
C ARG A 322 -11.74 -19.90 5.98
N LEU A 323 -11.49 -18.70 5.46
CA LEU A 323 -11.96 -18.23 4.16
C LEU A 323 -10.91 -18.39 3.05
N GLY A 324 -9.63 -18.52 3.44
CA GLY A 324 -8.51 -18.61 2.52
C GLY A 324 -7.22 -18.10 3.15
N GLU A 325 -6.30 -17.63 2.32
CA GLU A 325 -5.02 -17.08 2.75
C GLU A 325 -4.72 -15.77 2.03
N LYS A 326 -3.85 -14.97 2.62
CA LYS A 326 -3.29 -13.78 1.99
C LYS A 326 -1.84 -13.62 2.42
N TYR A 327 -1.04 -13.01 1.57
CA TYR A 327 0.20 -12.37 1.99
C TYR A 327 -0.16 -11.05 2.65
N SER A 328 0.20 -10.86 3.91
CA SER A 328 0.05 -9.61 4.64
C SER A 328 1.36 -8.84 4.59
N VAL A 329 1.29 -7.57 4.23
CA VAL A 329 2.45 -6.67 4.10
C VAL A 329 2.20 -5.43 4.95
N PRO A 330 3.14 -5.02 5.82
CA PRO A 330 2.96 -3.84 6.66
C PRO A 330 3.03 -2.56 5.81
N ALA A 331 2.41 -1.50 6.31
CA ALA A 331 2.29 -0.23 5.59
C ALA A 331 3.67 0.36 5.26
N GLU A 332 4.62 0.24 6.18
CA GLU A 332 5.99 0.73 6.06
C GLU A 332 6.72 0.09 4.87
N VAL A 333 6.54 -1.22 4.64
CA VAL A 333 7.14 -1.90 3.48
C VAL A 333 6.49 -1.42 2.18
N VAL A 334 5.15 -1.30 2.17
CA VAL A 334 4.44 -0.81 0.98
C VAL A 334 4.86 0.62 0.63
N ASP A 335 4.90 1.50 1.63
CA ASP A 335 5.29 2.91 1.49
C ASP A 335 6.73 3.02 0.96
N PHE A 336 7.66 2.27 1.54
CA PHE A 336 9.06 2.28 1.11
C PHE A 336 9.22 1.82 -0.35
N VAL A 337 8.57 0.72 -0.75
CA VAL A 337 8.65 0.23 -2.13
C VAL A 337 7.97 1.19 -3.12
N LEU A 338 6.85 1.81 -2.75
CA LEU A 338 6.18 2.83 -3.59
C LEU A 338 6.98 4.13 -3.70
N LYS A 339 7.91 4.39 -2.78
CA LYS A 339 8.83 5.53 -2.87
C LYS A 339 10.03 5.26 -3.76
N LEU A 340 10.48 4.01 -3.81
CA LEU A 340 11.54 3.56 -4.70
C LEU A 340 11.07 3.26 -6.13
N SER A 341 9.76 3.23 -6.36
CA SER A 341 9.18 2.91 -7.67
C SER A 341 8.19 3.97 -8.15
N ASN A 342 8.09 4.11 -9.47
CA ASN A 342 7.09 4.94 -10.12
C ASN A 342 6.66 4.31 -11.45
N ALA A 343 5.43 4.59 -11.86
CA ALA A 343 4.97 4.29 -13.21
C ALA A 343 4.12 5.45 -13.73
N GLU A 344 4.45 5.93 -14.92
CA GLU A 344 3.57 6.80 -15.68
C GLU A 344 2.63 5.95 -16.53
N MET A 345 1.35 6.26 -16.44
CA MET A 345 0.29 5.56 -17.14
C MET A 345 -0.60 6.60 -17.81
N ASP A 346 -1.03 6.29 -19.02
CA ASP A 346 -1.99 7.11 -19.75
C ASP A 346 -3.31 7.19 -18.97
N GLU A 347 -3.67 8.40 -18.56
CA GLU A 347 -4.88 8.65 -17.78
C GLU A 347 -6.15 8.31 -18.55
N ASP A 348 -6.16 8.46 -19.88
CA ASP A 348 -7.29 8.08 -20.71
C ASP A 348 -7.48 6.56 -20.71
N LEU A 349 -6.39 5.80 -20.79
CA LEU A 349 -6.42 4.35 -20.70
C LEU A 349 -6.90 3.87 -19.33
N VAL A 350 -6.36 4.47 -18.26
CA VAL A 350 -6.75 4.18 -16.88
C VAL A 350 -8.24 4.41 -16.69
N ASN A 351 -8.73 5.60 -17.05
CA ASN A 351 -10.13 5.95 -16.89
C ASN A 351 -11.04 5.06 -17.75
N GLU A 352 -10.63 4.73 -18.97
CA GLU A 352 -11.41 3.85 -19.84
C GLU A 352 -11.65 2.48 -19.21
N VAL A 353 -10.58 1.82 -18.77
CA VAL A 353 -10.68 0.48 -18.15
C VAL A 353 -11.49 0.52 -16.86
N VAL A 354 -11.34 1.56 -16.05
CA VAL A 354 -12.08 1.69 -14.78
C VAL A 354 -13.57 1.88 -15.03
N VAL A 355 -13.96 2.79 -15.93
CA VAL A 355 -15.38 3.00 -16.28
C VAL A 355 -15.98 1.71 -16.82
N LEU A 356 -15.33 1.06 -17.79
CA LEU A 356 -15.82 -0.19 -18.35
C LEU A 356 -15.93 -1.30 -17.27
N SER A 357 -14.99 -1.38 -16.34
CA SER A 357 -15.02 -2.39 -15.29
C SER A 357 -16.14 -2.16 -14.28
N LEU A 358 -16.38 -0.91 -13.89
CA LEU A 358 -17.41 -0.60 -12.89
C LEU A 358 -18.83 -0.71 -13.44
N LEU A 359 -19.03 -0.44 -14.73
CA LEU A 359 -20.31 -0.63 -15.42
C LEU A 359 -20.84 -2.08 -15.38
N LEU A 360 -19.99 -3.10 -15.16
CA LEU A 360 -20.47 -4.47 -14.90
C LEU A 360 -21.30 -4.60 -13.62
N LYS A 361 -21.12 -3.69 -12.65
CA LYS A 361 -21.77 -3.75 -11.33
C LYS A 361 -22.75 -2.61 -11.12
N THR A 362 -22.46 -1.44 -11.67
CA THR A 362 -23.30 -0.25 -11.56
C THR A 362 -24.19 -0.14 -12.79
N ARG A 363 -25.45 0.25 -12.59
CA ARG A 363 -26.30 0.55 -13.75
C ARG A 363 -25.78 1.81 -14.46
N LEU A 364 -26.13 1.96 -15.74
CA LEU A 364 -25.66 3.09 -16.57
C LEU A 364 -26.06 4.45 -15.98
N ASP A 365 -27.13 4.52 -15.20
CA ASP A 365 -27.65 5.70 -14.50
C ASP A 365 -26.89 6.04 -13.19
N GLU A 366 -26.07 5.13 -12.64
CA GLU A 366 -25.31 5.35 -11.40
C GLU A 366 -23.96 6.09 -11.63
N ILE A 367 -23.96 7.08 -12.53
CA ILE A 367 -22.78 7.87 -12.95
C ILE A 367 -22.08 8.56 -11.77
N GLU A 368 -22.85 8.96 -10.75
CA GLU A 368 -22.34 9.63 -9.57
C GLU A 368 -21.24 8.82 -8.86
N ILE A 369 -21.28 7.49 -8.93
CA ILE A 369 -20.24 6.63 -8.36
C ILE A 369 -18.90 6.83 -9.07
N LEU A 370 -18.92 6.98 -10.41
CA LEU A 370 -17.73 7.21 -11.23
C LEU A 370 -17.18 8.62 -11.05
N GLN A 371 -18.05 9.61 -10.87
CA GLN A 371 -17.63 10.98 -10.56
C GLN A 371 -17.00 11.09 -9.17
N ASN A 372 -17.54 10.37 -8.18
CA ASN A 372 -17.03 10.35 -6.80
C ASN A 372 -15.62 9.74 -6.69
N ILE A 373 -15.21 8.89 -7.63
CA ILE A 373 -13.83 8.38 -7.72
C ILE A 373 -12.92 9.26 -8.60
N GLY A 374 -13.42 10.41 -9.07
CA GLY A 374 -12.61 11.43 -9.76
C GLY A 374 -12.58 11.31 -11.29
N ILE A 375 -13.48 10.54 -11.92
CA ILE A 375 -13.52 10.43 -13.39
C ILE A 375 -14.38 11.58 -13.97
N PRO A 376 -13.85 12.38 -14.92
CA PRO A 376 -14.59 13.44 -15.59
C PRO A 376 -15.84 12.91 -16.31
N ILE A 377 -16.94 13.66 -16.25
CA ILE A 377 -18.22 13.26 -16.85
C ILE A 377 -18.11 13.10 -18.38
N GLU A 378 -17.26 13.89 -19.02
CA GLU A 378 -16.98 13.85 -20.45
C GLU A 378 -16.39 12.50 -20.86
N LYS A 379 -15.46 11.96 -20.05
CA LYS A 379 -14.86 10.63 -20.29
C LYS A 379 -15.90 9.53 -20.12
N ILE A 380 -16.78 9.66 -19.12
CA ILE A 380 -17.86 8.68 -18.89
C ILE A 380 -18.83 8.68 -20.08
N ASN A 381 -19.27 9.85 -20.54
CA ASN A 381 -20.19 9.98 -21.67
C ASN A 381 -19.60 9.42 -22.96
N LYS A 382 -18.33 9.73 -23.26
CA LYS A 382 -17.63 9.18 -24.44
C LYS A 382 -17.63 7.64 -24.45
N ILE A 383 -17.43 7.01 -23.29
CA ILE A 383 -17.45 5.55 -23.19
C ILE A 383 -18.86 5.01 -23.36
N LYS A 384 -19.88 5.70 -22.84
CA LYS A 384 -21.28 5.32 -23.07
C LYS A 384 -21.66 5.37 -24.54
N ASP A 385 -21.32 6.45 -25.22
CA ASP A 385 -21.59 6.62 -26.66
C ASP A 385 -20.95 5.48 -27.44
N LEU A 386 -19.69 5.13 -27.13
CA LEU A 386 -19.00 3.99 -27.71
C LEU A 386 -19.72 2.65 -27.45
N LEU A 387 -20.31 2.45 -26.27
CA LEU A 387 -21.08 1.24 -25.97
C LEU A 387 -22.40 1.18 -26.74
N ILE A 388 -23.05 2.32 -26.95
CA ILE A 388 -24.28 2.45 -27.75
C ILE A 388 -23.97 2.17 -29.22
N GLU A 389 -22.93 2.80 -29.77
CA GLU A 389 -22.47 2.59 -31.15
C GLU A 389 -22.12 1.12 -31.43
N ARG A 390 -21.53 0.44 -30.43
CA ARG A 390 -21.20 -1.00 -30.50
C ARG A 390 -22.40 -1.91 -30.26
N GLY A 391 -23.57 -1.34 -29.97
CA GLY A 391 -24.79 -2.07 -29.67
C GLY A 391 -24.66 -2.96 -28.44
N LEU A 392 -23.87 -2.57 -27.45
CA LEU A 392 -23.63 -3.32 -26.20
C LEU A 392 -24.57 -2.92 -25.06
N VAL A 393 -25.40 -1.89 -25.29
CA VAL A 393 -26.43 -1.40 -24.37
C VAL A 393 -27.79 -1.93 -24.78
N ILE A 394 -28.61 -2.28 -23.80
CA ILE A 394 -30.05 -2.56 -23.91
C ILE A 394 -30.82 -1.54 -23.04
N GLU A 395 -32.14 -1.41 -23.25
CA GLU A 395 -32.99 -0.36 -22.63
C GLU A 395 -32.73 -0.10 -21.14
N ASN A 396 -32.28 -1.09 -20.36
CA ASN A 396 -31.95 -0.94 -18.94
C ASN A 396 -30.68 -1.71 -18.49
N GLY A 397 -29.71 -1.94 -19.38
CA GLY A 397 -28.53 -2.73 -18.99
C GLY A 397 -27.49 -2.99 -20.08
N LEU A 398 -26.61 -3.94 -19.81
CA LEU A 398 -25.54 -4.38 -20.70
C LEU A 398 -25.89 -5.74 -21.33
N LYS A 399 -25.51 -5.95 -22.59
CA LYS A 399 -25.64 -7.27 -23.23
C LYS A 399 -24.63 -8.27 -22.65
N ASP A 400 -24.93 -9.57 -22.76
CA ASP A 400 -24.02 -10.66 -22.38
C ASP A 400 -22.65 -10.57 -23.08
N SER A 401 -22.61 -10.04 -24.30
CA SER A 401 -21.37 -9.80 -25.05
C SER A 401 -20.47 -8.72 -24.43
N TYR A 402 -20.98 -7.92 -23.49
CA TYR A 402 -20.23 -6.85 -22.83
C TYR A 402 -19.05 -7.39 -22.03
N GLU A 403 -19.22 -8.49 -21.29
CA GLU A 403 -18.14 -9.05 -20.48
C GLU A 403 -16.95 -9.46 -21.38
N ASN A 404 -17.24 -10.08 -22.53
CA ASN A 404 -16.22 -10.42 -23.50
C ASN A 404 -15.56 -9.17 -24.11
N PHE A 405 -16.33 -8.13 -24.41
CA PHE A 405 -15.81 -6.85 -24.87
C PHE A 405 -14.86 -6.22 -23.84
N LEU A 406 -15.27 -6.15 -22.58
CA LEU A 406 -14.44 -5.64 -21.47
C LEU A 406 -13.15 -6.46 -21.34
N LYS A 407 -13.24 -7.79 -21.37
CA LYS A 407 -12.06 -8.68 -21.30
C LYS A 407 -11.05 -8.35 -22.39
N VAL A 408 -11.50 -8.11 -23.61
CA VAL A 408 -10.64 -7.71 -24.74
C VAL A 408 -10.03 -6.32 -24.51
N ARG A 409 -10.81 -5.34 -24.03
CA ARG A 409 -10.30 -3.98 -23.74
C ARG A 409 -9.25 -4.00 -22.64
N ILE A 410 -9.48 -4.73 -21.55
CA ILE A 410 -8.50 -4.91 -20.48
C ILE A 410 -7.24 -5.58 -21.02
N ALA A 411 -7.36 -6.66 -21.82
CA ALA A 411 -6.18 -7.31 -22.40
C ALA A 411 -5.35 -6.35 -23.27
N LYS A 412 -5.99 -5.48 -24.06
CA LYS A 412 -5.30 -4.44 -24.83
C LYS A 412 -4.65 -3.38 -23.94
N ALA A 413 -5.30 -2.99 -22.85
CA ALA A 413 -4.72 -2.05 -21.89
C ALA A 413 -3.51 -2.66 -21.17
N CYS A 414 -3.59 -3.94 -20.78
CA CYS A 414 -2.45 -4.70 -20.25
C CYS A 414 -1.31 -4.70 -21.26
N GLU A 415 -1.59 -5.01 -22.52
CA GLU A 415 -0.58 -4.99 -23.58
C GLU A 415 0.05 -3.61 -23.72
N SER A 416 -0.73 -2.53 -23.79
CA SER A 416 -0.23 -1.16 -23.92
C SER A 416 0.66 -0.71 -22.74
N VAL A 417 0.23 -0.97 -21.51
CA VAL A 417 0.97 -0.56 -20.29
C VAL A 417 2.21 -1.42 -20.06
N LEU A 418 2.15 -2.69 -20.45
CA LEU A 418 3.24 -3.65 -20.29
C LEU A 418 4.10 -3.78 -21.56
N TYR A 419 3.80 -3.05 -22.65
CA TYR A 419 4.43 -3.24 -23.97
C TYR A 419 5.94 -2.97 -23.96
N ASP A 420 6.39 -2.06 -23.09
CA ASP A 420 7.81 -1.73 -22.93
C ASP A 420 8.66 -2.91 -22.42
N PHE A 421 8.05 -4.00 -21.94
CA PHE A 421 8.76 -5.13 -21.35
C PHE A 421 9.23 -6.21 -22.33
N PHE A 422 8.67 -6.29 -23.54
CA PHE A 422 8.79 -7.52 -24.35
C PHE A 422 9.69 -7.40 -25.57
N LYS A 423 10.49 -6.33 -25.65
CA LYS A 423 11.55 -6.13 -26.67
C LYS A 423 12.98 -6.21 -26.13
N GLN A 424 13.17 -6.38 -24.82
CA GLN A 424 14.45 -6.81 -24.22
C GLN A 424 14.37 -8.29 -23.90
#